data_AF-A0A524HFC0-F1
#
_entry.id   AF-A0A524HFC0-F1
#
_cell.length_a   1.000
_cell.length_b   1.000
_cell.length_c   1.000
_cell.angle_alpha   90.00
_cell.angle_beta   90.00
_cell.angle_gamma   90.00
#
_symmetry.space_group_name_H-M   'P 1'
#
loop_
_entity.id
_entity.type
_entity.pdbx_description
1 polymer ?
#
loop_
_entity_poly.entity_id
_entity_poly.type
_entity_poly.pdbx_seq_one_letter_code
_entity_poly.pdbx_strand_id
1 'polypeptide(L)'
;MFKPAGIPARALDEVVMTLDEFEALRLADPEGQYQEQAAERMGVSRSTFGRILDSARRKVAEVLIGGKALRIEGGPVHLEPQGRFRCRRCALLWEGMVREAAECPRCHTRDECPESVDAETDIHRPGEGRRRMGKAKTRSGGPVRLPEEKPG
;
A
#
# COMPACT_ATOMS: atom_id res chain seq x y z
N MET A 1 -15.45 -13.72 5.51
CA MET A 1 -15.41 -15.02 4.80
C MET A 1 -16.77 -15.28 4.17
N PHE A 2 -16.80 -15.55 2.87
CA PHE A 2 -17.99 -15.97 2.12
C PHE A 2 -17.92 -17.49 1.88
N LYS A 3 -19.05 -18.19 1.97
CA LYS A 3 -19.13 -19.63 1.72
C LYS A 3 -20.55 -20.07 1.36
N PRO A 4 -20.74 -21.23 0.70
CA PRO A 4 -22.06 -21.82 0.51
C PRO A 4 -22.82 -22.06 1.81
N ALA A 5 -24.15 -21.92 1.73
CA ALA A 5 -25.06 -22.22 2.83
C ALA A 5 -25.09 -23.74 3.11
N GLY A 6 -25.25 -24.13 4.38
CA GLY A 6 -25.43 -25.54 4.77
C GLY A 6 -24.16 -26.37 4.96
N ILE A 7 -22.98 -25.91 4.52
CA ILE A 7 -21.70 -26.63 4.70
C ILE A 7 -20.81 -25.94 5.74
N PRO A 8 -20.29 -26.65 6.75
CA PRO A 8 -19.34 -26.09 7.72
C PRO A 8 -18.06 -25.62 7.01
N ALA A 9 -17.54 -24.43 7.36
CA ALA A 9 -16.34 -23.87 6.73
C ALA A 9 -15.11 -24.79 6.80
N ARG A 10 -14.97 -25.56 7.89
CA ARG A 10 -13.89 -26.55 8.08
C ARG A 10 -13.88 -27.70 7.07
N ALA A 11 -14.96 -27.89 6.33
CA ALA A 11 -15.13 -28.96 5.35
C ALA A 11 -15.06 -28.45 3.90
N LEU A 12 -14.72 -27.18 3.71
CA LEU A 12 -14.62 -26.54 2.40
C LEU A 12 -13.17 -26.18 2.09
N ASP A 13 -12.77 -26.40 0.85
CA ASP A 13 -11.57 -25.78 0.31
C ASP A 13 -11.72 -24.26 0.34
N GLU A 14 -10.61 -23.57 0.50
CA GLU A 14 -10.58 -22.12 0.68
C GLU A 14 -9.74 -21.44 -0.40
N VAL A 15 -10.27 -20.34 -0.92
CA VAL A 15 -9.57 -19.43 -1.83
C VAL A 15 -9.34 -18.12 -1.11
N VAL A 16 -8.08 -17.68 -1.07
CA VAL A 16 -7.69 -16.40 -0.47
C VAL A 16 -7.59 -15.33 -1.56
N MET A 17 -8.34 -14.24 -1.39
CA MET A 17 -8.29 -13.05 -2.22
C MET A 17 -7.68 -11.90 -1.43
N THR A 18 -6.81 -11.12 -2.07
CA THR A 18 -6.18 -9.94 -1.47
C THR A 18 -7.11 -8.73 -1.49
N LEU A 19 -6.84 -7.73 -0.65
CA LEU A 19 -7.58 -6.46 -0.69
C LEU A 19 -7.45 -5.76 -2.05
N ASP A 20 -6.27 -5.80 -2.68
CA ASP A 20 -6.06 -5.21 -4.01
C ASP A 20 -6.91 -5.92 -5.08
N GLU A 21 -6.98 -7.25 -5.04
CA GLU A 21 -7.84 -8.03 -5.93
C GLU A 21 -9.33 -7.72 -5.73
N PHE A 22 -9.75 -7.61 -4.47
CA PHE A 22 -11.12 -7.26 -4.13
C PHE A 22 -11.47 -5.83 -4.60
N GLU A 23 -10.57 -4.88 -4.39
CA GLU A 23 -10.75 -3.48 -4.80
C GLU A 23 -10.78 -3.34 -6.33
N ALA A 24 -9.89 -4.02 -7.05
CA ALA A 24 -9.90 -4.03 -8.51
C ALA A 24 -11.22 -4.59 -9.05
N LEU A 25 -11.73 -5.68 -8.45
CA LEU A 25 -13.01 -6.27 -8.81
C LEU A 25 -14.17 -5.29 -8.57
N ARG A 26 -14.18 -4.59 -7.42
CA ARG A 26 -15.19 -3.59 -7.06
C ARG A 26 -15.23 -2.42 -8.04
N LEU A 27 -14.06 -1.89 -8.43
CA LEU A 27 -14.00 -0.74 -9.35
C LEU A 27 -14.44 -1.12 -10.76
N ALA A 28 -14.04 -2.29 -11.25
CA ALA A 28 -14.30 -2.70 -12.63
C ALA A 28 -15.73 -3.22 -12.85
N ASP A 29 -16.23 -4.10 -11.97
CA ASP A 29 -17.42 -4.89 -12.27
C ASP A 29 -18.72 -4.21 -11.77
N PRO A 30 -18.92 -3.95 -10.46
CA PRO A 30 -20.13 -3.29 -9.99
C PRO A 30 -20.14 -1.77 -10.23
N GLU A 31 -19.00 -1.09 -10.17
CA GLU A 31 -18.93 0.36 -10.45
C GLU A 31 -18.77 0.69 -11.94
N GLY A 32 -18.45 -0.31 -12.76
CA GLY A 32 -18.34 -0.14 -14.21
C GLY A 32 -17.26 0.83 -14.66
N GLN A 33 -16.22 1.07 -13.85
CA GLN A 33 -15.18 2.03 -14.19
C GLN A 33 -14.32 1.52 -15.35
N TYR A 34 -13.93 2.45 -16.21
CA TYR A 34 -12.99 2.12 -17.28
C TYR A 34 -11.62 1.77 -16.69
N GLN A 35 -10.93 0.81 -17.30
CA GLN A 35 -9.70 0.21 -16.77
C GLN A 35 -8.62 1.25 -16.41
N GLU A 36 -8.53 2.33 -17.17
CA GLU A 36 -7.58 3.43 -16.91
C GLU A 36 -7.94 4.21 -15.65
N GLN A 37 -9.22 4.54 -15.45
CA GLN A 37 -9.70 5.27 -14.28
C GLN A 37 -9.55 4.42 -13.01
N ALA A 38 -9.89 3.14 -13.10
CA ALA A 38 -9.75 2.22 -11.98
C ALA A 38 -8.27 2.00 -11.59
N ALA A 39 -7.37 1.92 -12.57
CA ALA A 39 -5.93 1.84 -12.33
C ALA A 39 -5.39 3.11 -11.65
N GLU A 40 -5.85 4.29 -12.08
CA GLU A 40 -5.51 5.57 -11.46
C GLU A 40 -5.98 5.64 -10.01
N ARG A 41 -7.21 5.23 -9.71
CA ARG A 41 -7.74 5.18 -8.33
C ARG A 41 -6.97 4.25 -7.41
N MET A 42 -6.44 3.15 -7.95
CA MET A 42 -5.57 2.22 -7.22
C MET A 42 -4.10 2.66 -7.16
N GLY A 43 -3.71 3.75 -7.85
CA GLY A 43 -2.32 4.20 -7.90
C GLY A 43 -1.37 3.23 -8.59
N VAL A 44 -1.87 2.40 -9.51
CA VAL A 44 -1.08 1.38 -10.24
C VAL A 44 -1.10 1.60 -11.75
N SER A 45 -0.19 0.96 -12.47
CA SER A 45 -0.23 0.98 -13.94
C SER A 45 -1.47 0.25 -14.47
N ARG A 46 -1.99 0.66 -15.63
CA ARG A 46 -3.09 -0.03 -16.33
C ARG A 46 -2.83 -1.54 -16.50
N SER A 47 -1.58 -1.91 -16.80
CA SER A 47 -1.17 -3.31 -16.97
C SER A 47 -1.20 -4.09 -15.65
N THR A 48 -0.82 -3.44 -14.55
CA THR A 48 -0.87 -4.01 -13.20
C THR A 48 -2.32 -4.23 -12.77
N PHE A 49 -3.17 -3.21 -12.97
CA PHE A 49 -4.60 -3.31 -12.70
C PHE A 49 -5.25 -4.47 -13.44
N GLY A 50 -4.96 -4.64 -14.74
CA GLY A 50 -5.47 -5.76 -15.52
C GLY A 50 -5.09 -7.12 -14.93
N ARG A 51 -3.83 -7.30 -14.53
CA ARG A 51 -3.37 -8.56 -13.90
C ARG A 51 -4.07 -8.82 -12.57
N ILE A 52 -4.27 -7.79 -11.75
CA ILE A 52 -4.97 -7.89 -10.46
C ILE A 52 -6.43 -8.28 -10.69
N LEU A 53 -7.12 -7.60 -11.61
CA LEU A 53 -8.51 -7.87 -11.95
C LEU A 53 -8.70 -9.28 -12.51
N ASP A 54 -7.82 -9.74 -13.41
CA ASP A 54 -7.88 -11.09 -13.96
C ASP A 54 -7.68 -12.16 -12.87
N SER A 55 -6.76 -11.93 -11.93
CA SER A 55 -6.55 -12.80 -10.77
C SER A 55 -7.80 -12.85 -9.88
N ALA A 56 -8.39 -11.68 -9.58
CA ALA A 56 -9.61 -11.57 -8.78
C ALA A 56 -10.78 -12.35 -9.42
N ARG A 57 -11.04 -12.13 -10.70
CA ARG A 57 -12.09 -12.83 -11.45
C ARG A 57 -11.89 -14.34 -11.48
N ARG A 58 -10.66 -14.82 -11.66
CA ARG A 58 -10.34 -16.26 -11.60
C ARG A 58 -10.67 -16.85 -10.24
N LYS A 59 -10.32 -16.17 -9.14
CA LYS A 59 -10.62 -16.62 -7.78
C LYS A 59 -12.12 -16.65 -7.50
N VAL A 60 -12.87 -15.65 -7.96
CA VAL A 60 -14.34 -15.66 -7.87
C VAL A 60 -14.92 -16.84 -8.63
N ALA A 61 -14.49 -17.06 -9.87
CA ALA A 61 -14.96 -18.19 -10.68
C ALA A 61 -14.67 -19.54 -10.00
N GLU A 62 -13.47 -19.70 -9.44
CA GLU A 62 -13.10 -20.92 -8.70
C GLU A 62 -13.99 -21.16 -7.49
N VAL A 63 -14.32 -20.11 -6.74
CA VAL A 63 -15.21 -20.18 -5.58
C VAL A 63 -16.63 -20.57 -5.99
N LEU A 64 -17.15 -19.96 -7.04
CA LEU A 64 -18.51 -20.19 -7.51
C LEU A 64 -18.68 -21.59 -8.14
N ILE A 65 -17.72 -22.02 -8.96
CA ILE A 65 -17.78 -23.32 -9.65
C ILE A 65 -17.49 -24.47 -8.66
N GLY A 66 -16.49 -24.29 -7.80
CA GLY A 66 -16.02 -25.32 -6.87
C GLY A 66 -16.79 -25.37 -5.54
N GLY A 67 -17.72 -24.43 -5.30
CA GLY A 67 -18.41 -24.33 -4.01
C GLY A 67 -17.46 -24.08 -2.84
N LYS A 68 -16.35 -23.37 -3.07
CA LYS A 68 -15.31 -23.14 -2.08
C LYS A 68 -15.67 -22.00 -1.12
N ALA A 69 -14.95 -21.89 -0.01
CA ALA A 69 -14.98 -20.69 0.81
C ALA A 69 -14.06 -19.61 0.21
N LEU A 70 -14.50 -18.35 0.22
CA LEU A 70 -13.69 -17.19 -0.13
C LEU A 70 -13.33 -16.41 1.12
N ARG A 71 -12.03 -16.22 1.34
CA ARG A 71 -11.51 -15.39 2.43
C ARG A 71 -10.75 -14.21 1.84
N ILE A 72 -11.04 -13.02 2.35
CA ILE A 72 -10.38 -11.79 1.92
C ILE A 72 -9.35 -11.46 3.00
N GLU A 73 -8.07 -11.44 2.65
CA GLU A 73 -6.96 -11.18 3.57
C GLU A 73 -5.83 -10.42 2.90
N GLY A 74 -5.13 -9.61 3.69
CA GLY A 74 -3.87 -8.99 3.29
C GLY A 74 -4.01 -7.80 2.34
N GLY A 75 -3.00 -6.95 2.37
CA GLY A 75 -2.90 -5.70 1.61
C GLY A 75 -2.40 -4.57 2.52
N PRO A 76 -1.60 -3.62 2.01
CA PRO A 76 -1.29 -2.41 2.76
C PRO A 76 -2.60 -1.63 2.96
N VAL A 77 -3.20 -1.74 4.14
CA VAL A 77 -4.27 -0.84 4.54
C VAL A 77 -3.65 0.50 4.89
N HIS A 78 -3.80 1.48 4.00
CA HIS A 78 -3.57 2.87 4.35
C HIS A 78 -4.70 3.31 5.29
N LEU A 79 -4.52 3.07 6.58
CA LEU A 79 -5.33 3.73 7.59
C LEU A 79 -4.93 5.20 7.57
N GLU A 80 -5.85 6.06 7.14
CA GLU A 80 -5.60 7.49 7.26
C GLU A 80 -5.39 7.82 8.74
N PRO A 81 -4.33 8.56 9.09
CA PRO A 81 -4.04 8.85 10.47
C PRO A 81 -5.23 9.63 11.06
N GLN A 82 -5.79 9.06 12.12
CA GLN A 82 -6.81 9.70 12.95
C GLN A 82 -6.08 10.37 14.11
N GLY A 83 -6.58 11.54 14.51
CA GLY A 83 -5.97 12.30 15.59
C GLY A 83 -7.03 12.95 16.46
N ARG A 84 -6.60 13.34 17.67
CA ARG A 84 -7.36 14.22 18.53
C ARG A 84 -6.85 15.65 18.33
N PHE A 85 -7.76 16.57 18.05
CA PHE A 85 -7.46 17.96 17.76
C PHE A 85 -7.93 18.85 18.89
N ARG A 86 -7.16 19.88 19.20
CA ARG A 86 -7.51 20.91 20.18
C ARG A 86 -7.51 22.28 19.53
N CYS A 87 -8.65 22.96 19.57
CA CYS A 87 -8.72 24.32 19.04
C CYS A 87 -8.12 25.31 20.05
N ARG A 88 -7.13 26.12 19.62
CA ARG A 88 -6.53 27.18 20.47
C ARG A 88 -7.51 28.29 20.83
N ARG A 89 -8.53 28.53 19.99
CA ARG A 89 -9.48 29.63 20.17
C ARG A 89 -10.63 29.30 21.11
N CYS A 90 -11.18 28.08 21.02
CA CYS A 90 -12.37 27.70 21.80
C CYS A 90 -12.16 26.50 22.72
N ALA A 91 -10.93 25.97 22.78
CA ALA A 91 -10.52 24.81 23.57
C ALA A 91 -11.32 23.52 23.29
N LEU A 92 -12.06 23.47 22.18
CA LEU A 92 -12.79 22.27 21.80
C LEU A 92 -11.79 21.16 21.48
N LEU A 93 -12.09 19.95 21.99
CA LEU A 93 -11.41 18.71 21.64
C LEU A 93 -12.32 17.91 20.73
N TRP A 94 -11.82 17.44 19.59
CA TRP A 94 -12.56 16.56 18.69
C TRP A 94 -11.65 15.51 18.05
N GLU A 95 -12.24 14.41 17.60
CA GLU A 95 -11.56 13.36 16.85
C GLU A 95 -11.88 13.53 15.35
N GLY A 96 -10.91 13.23 14.49
CA GLY A 96 -11.12 13.31 13.05
C GLY A 96 -9.94 12.78 12.25
N MET A 97 -10.13 12.73 10.93
CA MET A 97 -9.06 12.39 9.99
C MET A 97 -8.13 13.59 9.84
N VAL A 98 -6.81 13.39 9.93
CA VAL A 98 -5.80 14.48 9.90
C VAL A 98 -5.92 15.36 8.66
N ARG A 99 -6.35 14.80 7.52
CA ARG A 99 -6.50 15.56 6.27
C ARG A 99 -7.77 16.42 6.22
N GLU A 100 -8.78 16.09 7.02
CA GLU A 100 -10.11 16.72 6.98
C GLU A 100 -10.39 17.58 8.23
N ALA A 101 -9.73 17.29 9.34
CA ALA A 101 -9.91 17.97 10.62
C ALA A 101 -9.18 19.32 10.73
N ALA A 102 -8.81 19.94 9.61
CA ALA A 102 -8.11 21.23 9.53
C ALA A 102 -8.94 22.43 10.04
N GLU A 103 -10.26 22.23 10.21
CA GLU A 103 -11.19 23.28 10.63
C GLU A 103 -11.90 22.90 11.92
N CYS A 104 -11.82 23.78 12.92
CA CYS A 104 -12.57 23.60 14.16
C CYS A 104 -14.09 23.67 13.87
N PRO A 105 -14.88 22.63 14.21
CA PRO A 105 -16.31 22.60 13.93
C PRO A 105 -17.13 23.63 14.72
N ARG A 106 -16.51 24.31 15.70
CA ARG A 106 -17.16 25.32 16.53
C ARG A 106 -16.86 26.75 16.12
N CYS A 107 -15.66 27.04 15.64
CA CYS A 107 -15.23 28.42 15.38
C CYS A 107 -14.59 28.63 14.01
N HIS A 108 -14.50 27.58 13.17
CA HIS A 108 -14.07 27.62 11.77
C HIS A 108 -12.74 28.35 11.53
N THR A 109 -11.86 28.38 12.54
CA THR A 109 -10.58 29.09 12.47
C THR A 109 -9.47 28.08 12.16
N ARG A 110 -8.70 28.31 11.09
CA ARG A 110 -7.59 27.48 10.58
C ARG A 110 -6.25 27.75 11.29
N ASP A 111 -6.27 27.80 12.62
CA ASP A 111 -5.04 27.97 13.41
C ASP A 111 -4.58 26.61 13.95
N GLU A 112 -3.86 25.86 13.11
CA GLU A 112 -3.38 24.50 13.37
C GLU A 112 -2.15 24.46 14.29
N CYS A 113 -2.15 23.55 15.26
CA CYS A 113 -1.03 22.63 15.50
C CYS A 113 -1.49 21.45 16.37
N PRO A 114 -1.09 20.20 16.06
CA PRO A 114 -1.45 19.01 16.82
C PRO A 114 -0.71 18.99 18.16
N GLU A 115 -1.44 19.04 19.28
CA GLU A 115 -0.89 18.49 20.53
C GLU A 115 -0.98 16.97 20.40
N SER A 116 0.18 16.31 20.33
CA SER A 116 0.44 14.85 20.36
C SER A 116 -0.05 14.01 19.17
N VAL A 117 0.91 13.63 18.31
CA VAL A 117 0.88 12.35 17.59
C VAL A 117 1.26 11.24 18.57
N ASP A 118 0.28 10.67 19.26
CA ASP A 118 0.47 9.37 19.91
C ASP A 118 0.12 8.29 18.88
N ALA A 119 1.15 7.84 18.16
CA ALA A 119 1.12 6.56 17.43
C ALA A 119 2.56 6.01 17.37
N GLU A 120 2.98 5.40 18.46
CA GLU A 120 3.95 4.31 18.41
C GLU A 120 3.41 3.23 17.45
N THR A 121 4.03 3.07 16.28
CA THR A 121 4.07 1.77 15.61
C THR A 121 5.44 1.56 14.98
N ASP A 122 6.17 0.60 15.54
CA ASP A 122 7.43 0.04 15.06
C ASP A 122 7.47 -0.22 13.55
N ILE A 123 8.43 0.41 12.85
CA ILE A 123 9.01 -0.13 11.62
C ILE A 123 10.48 0.31 11.51
N HIS A 124 11.38 -0.58 11.91
CA HIS A 124 12.78 -0.74 11.48
C HIS A 124 13.72 0.49 11.49
N ARG A 125 14.59 0.53 12.49
CA ARG A 125 15.82 1.34 12.52
C ARG A 125 16.96 0.59 11.79
N PRO A 126 17.55 1.11 10.68
CA PRO A 126 18.87 0.65 10.26
C PRO A 126 19.91 1.30 11.18
N GLY A 127 20.64 0.47 11.94
CA GLY A 127 21.82 0.90 12.66
C GLY A 127 22.99 1.04 11.68
N GLU A 128 23.38 2.26 11.34
CA GLU A 128 24.67 2.51 10.66
C GLU A 128 25.73 2.91 11.69
N GLY A 129 26.48 1.90 12.11
CA GLY A 129 27.63 2.03 12.98
C GLY A 129 28.75 2.82 12.31
N ARG A 130 29.27 3.81 13.04
CA ARG A 130 30.56 4.45 12.80
C ARG A 130 31.65 3.38 12.61
N ARG A 131 32.38 3.40 11.50
CA ARG A 131 33.78 2.94 11.46
C ARG A 131 34.71 3.95 10.80
N ARG A 132 35.87 4.06 11.44
CA ARG A 132 36.89 5.11 11.33
C ARG A 132 37.83 4.92 10.12
N MET A 133 38.40 6.04 9.71
CA MET A 133 39.68 6.31 9.03
C MET A 133 40.60 5.13 8.68
N GLY A 134 41.13 5.15 7.45
CA GLY A 134 42.37 4.50 7.03
C GLY A 134 42.97 5.17 5.78
N LYS A 135 44.19 5.69 5.90
CA LYS A 135 44.95 6.48 4.91
C LYS A 135 45.61 5.62 3.81
N ALA A 136 46.00 6.32 2.75
CA ALA A 136 47.15 6.12 1.85
C ALA A 136 46.95 5.31 0.56
N LYS A 137 47.17 5.98 -0.59
CA LYS A 137 47.69 5.36 -1.81
C LYS A 137 48.83 6.21 -2.38
N THR A 138 50.02 5.64 -2.39
CA THR A 138 51.21 6.09 -3.10
C THR A 138 51.17 5.64 -4.57
N ARG A 139 51.95 6.35 -5.40
CA ARG A 139 52.03 6.31 -6.87
C ARG A 139 52.75 5.08 -7.43
N SER A 140 52.43 4.76 -8.71
CA SER A 140 53.25 4.17 -9.80
C SER A 140 52.41 3.10 -10.54
N GLY A 141 52.27 2.97 -11.87
CA GLY A 141 52.87 3.57 -13.06
C GLY A 141 52.83 2.52 -14.19
N GLY A 142 52.12 2.80 -15.30
CA GLY A 142 52.22 2.18 -16.65
C GLY A 142 52.03 0.65 -16.83
N PRO A 143 51.96 0.11 -18.07
CA PRO A 143 52.08 0.77 -19.37
C PRO A 143 50.86 0.59 -20.33
N VAL A 144 50.87 1.42 -21.36
CA VAL A 144 49.98 1.42 -22.54
C VAL A 144 50.33 0.28 -23.50
N ARG A 145 49.34 -0.38 -24.13
CA ARG A 145 49.49 -1.10 -25.42
C ARG A 145 48.28 -0.88 -26.34
N LEU A 146 48.61 -0.88 -27.63
CA LEU A 146 47.97 -0.37 -28.85
C LEU A 146 46.96 -1.35 -29.49
N PRO A 147 46.22 -0.96 -30.56
CA PRO A 147 45.12 -1.74 -31.12
C PRO A 147 45.61 -2.83 -32.07
N GLU A 148 44.91 -3.97 -32.11
CA GLU A 148 45.16 -5.03 -33.10
C GLU A 148 44.01 -5.17 -34.11
N GLU A 149 44.44 -5.40 -35.34
CA GLU A 149 43.72 -5.34 -36.61
C GLU A 149 42.82 -6.56 -36.85
N LYS A 150 41.82 -6.38 -37.72
CA LYS A 150 40.97 -7.46 -38.27
C LYS A 150 41.81 -8.52 -39.00
N PRO A 151 41.34 -9.78 -39.01
CA PRO A 151 41.00 -10.37 -40.32
C PRO A 151 39.78 -11.29 -40.30
N GLY A 152 39.13 -11.45 -41.46
CA GLY A 152 38.09 -12.45 -41.72
C GLY A 152 36.86 -11.89 -42.41
#